data_AF-A0A0F0L9S7-F1
#
_entry.id   AF-A0A0F0L9S7-F1
#
_cell.length_a   1.000
_cell.length_b   1.000
_cell.length_c   1.000
_cell.angle_alpha   90.00
_cell.angle_beta   90.00
_cell.angle_gamma   90.00
#
_symmetry.space_group_name_H-M   'P 1'
#
loop_
_entity.id
_entity.type
_entity.pdbx_description
1 polymer ?
#
loop_
_entity_poly.entity_id
_entity_poly.type
_entity_poly.pdbx_seq_one_letter_code
_entity_poly.pdbx_strand_id
1 'polypeptide(L)'
;MATVTIRNLSDEVVAALKERARRNSRSMEAEVRDMLVRSVRSEESASGVEDDLARRLPPPRRWTVRGDEVMAWIDANPLSDQQRRTRAEWAAEIEADRGNPVLRDTIEDPWEQHDPR
;
A
#
# COMPACT_ATOMS: atom_id res chain seq x y z
N MET A 1 -25.01 8.38 -14.96
CA MET A 1 -25.42 8.91 -13.64
C MET A 1 -26.15 7.81 -12.92
N ALA A 2 -25.58 7.28 -11.83
CA ALA A 2 -26.25 6.27 -11.02
C ALA A 2 -27.03 6.97 -9.90
N THR A 3 -28.25 6.52 -9.63
CA THR A 3 -29.10 7.06 -8.57
C THR A 3 -29.36 5.96 -7.55
N VAL A 4 -29.10 6.26 -6.28
CA VAL A 4 -29.36 5.35 -5.16
C VAL A 4 -30.48 5.95 -4.32
N THR A 5 -31.52 5.16 -4.05
CA THR A 5 -32.61 5.54 -3.14
C THR A 5 -32.51 4.68 -1.88
N ILE A 6 -32.18 5.31 -0.75
CA ILE A 6 -32.13 4.66 0.55
C ILE A 6 -33.52 4.79 1.19
N ARG A 7 -34.19 3.66 1.42
CA ARG A 7 -35.52 3.61 2.05
C ARG A 7 -35.38 3.32 3.55
N ASN A 8 -36.38 3.72 4.33
CA ASN A 8 -36.45 3.47 5.78
C ASN A 8 -35.24 4.02 6.57
N LEU A 9 -34.70 5.17 6.15
CA LEU A 9 -33.68 5.86 6.93
C LEU A 9 -34.34 6.55 8.12
N SER A 10 -33.82 6.35 9.33
CA SER A 10 -34.39 6.98 10.52
C SER A 10 -34.24 8.51 10.47
N ASP A 11 -35.23 9.21 11.03
CA ASP A 11 -35.25 10.68 11.04
C ASP A 11 -34.04 11.28 11.79
N GLU A 12 -33.55 10.58 12.82
CA GLU A 12 -32.34 10.94 13.55
C GLU A 12 -31.11 10.95 12.63
N VAL A 13 -30.95 9.93 11.78
CA VAL A 13 -29.82 9.83 10.85
C VAL A 13 -29.93 10.91 9.77
N VAL A 14 -31.14 11.18 9.27
CA VAL A 14 -31.38 12.29 8.33
C VAL A 14 -30.98 13.63 8.95
N ALA A 15 -31.35 13.88 10.21
CA ALA A 15 -31.00 15.11 10.91
C ALA A 15 -29.48 15.24 11.11
N ALA A 16 -28.81 14.16 11.53
CA ALA A 16 -27.36 14.14 11.72
C ALA A 16 -26.61 14.39 10.38
N LEU A 17 -27.08 13.81 9.28
CA LEU A 17 -26.50 14.02 7.95
C LEU A 17 -26.68 15.47 7.47
N LYS A 18 -27.86 16.07 7.67
CA LYS A 18 -28.10 17.48 7.34
C LYS A 18 -27.19 18.41 8.12
N GLU A 19 -27.06 18.18 9.42
CA GLU A 19 -26.21 19.01 10.28
C GLU A 19 -24.73 18.87 9.90
N ARG A 20 -24.28 17.66 9.56
CA ARG A 20 -22.93 17.43 9.04
C ARG A 20 -22.68 18.16 7.71
N ALA A 21 -23.62 18.06 6.77
CA ALA A 21 -23.53 18.77 5.50
C ALA A 21 -23.46 20.30 5.69
N ARG A 22 -24.25 20.84 6.62
CA ARG A 22 -24.22 22.26 7.00
C ARG A 22 -22.86 22.66 7.57
N ARG A 23 -22.29 21.86 8.47
CA ARG A 23 -20.95 22.08 9.03
C ARG A 23 -19.87 22.09 7.96
N ASN A 24 -20.02 21.28 6.92
CA ASN A 24 -19.06 21.20 5.81
C ASN A 24 -19.38 22.17 4.66
N SER A 25 -20.38 23.05 4.80
CA SER A 25 -20.83 24.01 3.78
C SER A 25 -21.13 23.36 2.42
N ARG A 26 -21.76 22.18 2.44
CA ARG A 26 -22.10 21.39 1.24
C ARG A 26 -23.56 20.94 1.27
N SER A 27 -24.08 20.51 0.11
CA SER A 27 -25.40 19.87 0.05
C SER A 27 -25.36 18.51 0.76
N MET A 28 -26.51 18.07 1.28
CA MET A 28 -26.64 16.74 1.90
C MET A 28 -26.25 15.62 0.93
N GLU A 29 -26.64 15.76 -0.33
CA GLU A 29 -26.30 14.80 -1.39
C GLU A 29 -24.78 14.76 -1.66
N ALA A 30 -24.11 15.92 -1.67
CA ALA A 30 -22.66 15.96 -1.79
C ALA A 30 -21.94 15.32 -0.61
N GLU A 31 -22.41 15.55 0.62
CA GLU A 31 -21.84 14.93 1.83
C GLU A 31 -22.02 13.41 1.81
N VAL A 32 -23.23 12.92 1.53
CA VAL A 32 -23.53 11.48 1.46
C VAL A 32 -22.71 10.80 0.36
N ARG A 33 -22.60 11.44 -0.82
CA ARG A 33 -21.73 10.95 -1.90
C ARG A 33 -20.28 10.81 -1.45
N ASP A 34 -19.73 11.83 -0.81
CA ASP A 34 -18.33 11.85 -0.34
C ASP A 34 -18.09 10.82 0.77
N MET A 35 -19.10 10.56 1.63
CA MET A 35 -19.04 9.48 2.62
C MET A 35 -19.01 8.11 1.95
N LEU A 36 -19.89 7.84 0.99
CA LEU A 36 -19.93 6.56 0.27
C LEU A 36 -18.64 6.30 -0.51
N VAL A 37 -18.10 7.33 -1.19
CA VAL A 37 -16.81 7.22 -1.90
C VAL A 37 -15.68 6.89 -0.93
N ARG A 38 -15.63 7.53 0.24
CA ARG A 38 -14.60 7.24 1.25
C ARG A 38 -14.73 5.84 1.83
N SER A 39 -15.94 5.40 2.15
CA SER A 39 -16.18 4.04 2.67
C SER A 39 -15.72 2.96 1.69
N VAL A 40 -16.04 3.11 0.40
CA VAL A 40 -15.61 2.14 -0.63
C VAL A 40 -14.10 2.19 -0.83
N ARG A 41 -13.49 3.38 -0.88
CA ARG A 41 -12.03 3.52 -1.04
C ARG A 41 -11.25 2.95 0.14
N SER A 42 -11.73 3.11 1.36
CA SER A 42 -11.09 2.51 2.54
C SER A 42 -11.21 0.99 2.60
N GLU A 43 -12.18 0.38 1.91
CA GLU A 43 -12.29 -1.08 1.78
C GLU A 43 -11.46 -1.64 0.62
N GLU A 44 -11.30 -0.86 -0.46
CA GLU A 44 -10.64 -1.31 -1.69
C GLU A 44 -9.13 -0.98 -1.74
N SER A 45 -8.69 0.04 -0.99
CA SER A 45 -7.31 0.53 -1.03
C SER A 45 -6.62 0.24 0.28
N ALA A 46 -5.79 -0.81 0.26
CA ALA A 46 -4.47 -0.87 0.87
C ALA A 46 -4.41 -0.59 2.39
N SER A 47 -3.67 -1.42 3.13
CA SER A 47 -3.32 -1.17 4.52
C SER A 47 -3.03 0.33 4.78
N GLY A 48 -3.38 0.84 5.96
CA GLY A 48 -3.23 2.29 6.25
C GLY A 48 -1.81 2.85 6.02
N VAL A 49 -0.80 1.98 5.96
CA VAL A 49 0.58 2.30 5.56
C VAL A 49 0.69 2.66 4.08
N GLU A 50 0.07 1.90 3.19
CA GLU A 50 0.10 2.11 1.74
C GLU A 50 -0.62 3.40 1.35
N ASP A 51 -1.73 3.71 2.02
CA ASP A 51 -2.51 4.93 1.80
C ASP A 51 -1.79 6.19 2.36
N ASP A 52 -1.06 6.06 3.48
CA ASP A 52 -0.15 7.11 3.96
C ASP A 52 1.02 7.34 3.00
N LEU A 53 1.61 6.25 2.52
CA LEU A 53 2.71 6.30 1.56
C LEU A 53 2.29 6.95 0.24
N ALA A 54 1.11 6.59 -0.27
CA ALA A 54 0.55 7.15 -1.51
C ALA A 54 0.22 8.65 -1.40
N ARG A 55 -0.13 9.15 -0.20
CA ARG A 55 -0.31 10.59 0.03
C ARG A 55 1.02 11.35 0.10
N ARG A 56 2.07 10.71 0.61
CA ARG A 56 3.38 11.35 0.83
C ARG A 56 4.29 11.28 -0.38
N LEU A 57 4.15 10.24 -1.20
CA LEU A 57 4.92 10.08 -2.42
C LEU A 57 4.15 10.63 -3.63
N PRO A 58 4.81 11.37 -4.54
CA PRO A 58 4.18 11.72 -5.80
C PRO A 58 3.83 10.43 -6.56
N PRO A 59 2.70 10.40 -7.31
CA PRO A 59 2.34 9.24 -8.09
C PRO A 59 3.51 8.90 -9.03
N PRO A 60 3.91 7.62 -9.13
CA PRO A 60 5.05 7.24 -9.95
C PRO A 60 4.77 7.67 -11.39
N ARG A 61 5.58 8.62 -11.89
CA ARG A 61 5.45 9.12 -13.27
C ARG A 61 5.79 8.05 -14.31
N ARG A 62 6.36 6.91 -13.88
CA ARG A 62 6.76 5.76 -14.70
C ARG A 62 6.58 4.46 -13.92
N TRP A 63 6.16 3.41 -14.62
CA TRP A 63 6.05 2.04 -14.09
C TRP A 63 7.41 1.37 -13.84
N THR A 64 8.47 1.87 -14.46
CA THR A 64 9.82 1.32 -14.37
C THR A 64 10.80 2.37 -13.84
N VAL A 65 11.60 2.00 -12.85
CA VAL A 65 12.78 2.76 -12.40
C VAL A 65 13.99 2.27 -13.21
N ARG A 66 14.85 3.17 -13.68
CA ARG A 66 16.05 2.76 -14.41
C ARG A 66 17.14 2.31 -13.43
N GLY A 67 17.99 1.37 -13.85
CA GLY A 67 19.03 0.82 -12.99
C GLY A 67 20.03 1.86 -12.48
N ASP A 68 20.38 2.85 -13.30
CA ASP A 68 21.26 3.97 -12.91
C ASP A 68 20.65 4.82 -11.79
N GLU A 69 19.34 5.05 -11.83
CA GLU A 69 18.61 5.78 -10.78
C GLU A 69 18.57 5.00 -9.46
N VAL A 70 18.38 3.68 -9.52
CA VAL A 70 18.47 2.80 -8.34
C VAL A 70 19.86 2.86 -7.72
N MET A 71 20.91 2.75 -8.54
CA MET A 71 22.29 2.83 -8.06
C MET A 71 22.60 4.19 -7.43
N ALA A 72 22.18 5.29 -8.08
CA ALA A 72 22.36 6.64 -7.53
C ALA A 72 21.64 6.82 -6.18
N TRP A 73 20.45 6.22 -6.02
CA TRP A 73 19.73 6.25 -4.75
C TRP A 73 20.43 5.44 -3.66
N ILE A 74 21.00 4.27 -3.99
CA ILE A 74 21.81 3.46 -3.06
C ILE A 74 23.03 4.28 -2.61
N ASP A 75 23.74 4.90 -3.54
CA ASP A 75 24.92 5.72 -3.24
C ASP A 75 24.59 6.91 -2.33
N ALA A 76 23.42 7.53 -2.53
CA ALA A 76 22.94 8.63 -1.70
C ALA A 76 22.52 8.20 -0.29
N ASN A 77 22.31 6.91 -0.04
CA ASN A 77 21.84 6.37 1.24
C ASN A 77 22.79 5.27 1.77
N PRO A 78 24.01 5.64 2.19
CA PRO A 78 24.97 4.67 2.69
C PRO A 78 24.48 4.02 3.99
N LEU A 79 24.71 2.71 4.12
CA LEU A 79 24.32 1.93 5.29
C LEU A 79 25.13 2.32 6.53
N SER A 80 24.44 2.43 7.68
CA SER A 80 25.09 2.53 8.99
C SER A 80 25.84 1.24 9.36
N ASP A 81 26.76 1.33 10.33
CA ASP A 81 27.47 0.16 10.86
C ASP A 81 26.53 -0.92 11.39
N GLN A 82 25.45 -0.50 12.06
CA GLN A 82 24.44 -1.43 12.56
C GLN A 82 23.73 -2.15 11.42
N GLN A 83 23.30 -1.42 10.40
CA GLN A 83 22.65 -2.02 9.22
C GLN A 83 23.59 -2.96 8.47
N ARG A 84 24.89 -2.65 8.39
CA ARG A 84 25.90 -3.56 7.81
C ARG A 84 26.02 -4.87 8.58
N ARG A 85 26.00 -4.83 9.92
CA ARG A 85 26.02 -6.04 10.76
C ARG A 85 24.75 -6.87 10.58
N THR A 86 23.58 -6.24 10.71
CA THR A 86 22.29 -6.93 10.53
C THR A 86 22.17 -7.55 9.14
N ARG A 87 22.62 -6.86 8.09
CA ARG A 87 22.67 -7.43 6.73
C ARG A 87 23.56 -8.68 6.67
N ALA A 88 24.73 -8.64 7.29
CA ALA A 88 25.65 -9.79 7.29
C ALA A 88 25.07 -10.98 8.07
N GLU A 89 24.41 -10.72 9.19
CA GLU A 89 23.69 -11.73 9.98
C GLU A 89 22.58 -12.39 9.15
N TRP A 90 21.69 -11.59 8.53
CA TRP A 90 20.61 -12.11 7.67
C TRP A 90 21.13 -12.86 6.45
N ALA A 91 22.24 -12.41 5.85
CA ALA A 91 22.85 -13.12 4.73
C ALA A 91 23.39 -14.50 5.15
N ALA A 92 23.97 -14.60 6.34
CA ALA A 92 24.45 -15.87 6.88
C ALA A 92 23.29 -16.82 7.25
N GLU A 93 22.18 -16.27 7.76
CA GLU A 93 20.95 -17.01 8.03
C GLU A 93 20.34 -17.58 6.74
N ILE A 94 20.17 -16.75 5.71
CA ILE A 94 19.65 -17.18 4.40
C ILE A 94 20.54 -18.27 3.78
N GLU A 95 21.87 -18.13 3.86
CA GLU A 95 22.78 -19.13 3.31
C GLU A 95 22.73 -20.45 4.08
N ALA A 96 22.58 -20.40 5.42
CA ALA A 96 22.37 -21.59 6.23
C ALA A 96 21.04 -22.29 5.88
N ASP A 97 19.98 -21.51 5.64
CA ASP A 97 18.66 -22.01 5.27
C ASP A 97 18.61 -22.60 3.86
N ARG A 98 19.42 -22.11 2.91
CA ARG A 98 19.56 -22.68 1.56
C ARG A 98 20.01 -24.16 1.59
N GLY A 99 20.77 -24.55 2.61
CA GLY A 99 21.20 -25.93 2.86
C GLY A 99 20.20 -26.77 3.66
N ASN A 100 19.14 -26.17 4.22
CA ASN A 100 18.22 -26.81 5.15
C ASN A 100 17.17 -27.66 4.38
N PRO A 101 17.16 -29.00 4.54
CA PRO A 101 16.22 -29.87 3.83
C PRO A 101 14.76 -29.67 4.24
N VAL A 102 14.47 -29.04 5.38
CA VAL A 102 13.10 -28.74 5.85
C VAL A 102 12.55 -27.47 5.19
N LEU A 103 13.41 -26.52 4.82
CA LEU A 103 13.05 -25.28 4.13
C LEU A 103 13.22 -25.38 2.61
N ARG A 104 13.77 -26.50 2.11
CA ARG A 104 13.93 -26.77 0.67
C ARG A 104 12.61 -27.02 -0.06
N ASP A 105 11.59 -27.47 0.65
CA ASP A 105 10.27 -27.58 0.04
C ASP A 105 9.60 -26.21 0.07
N THR A 106 9.11 -25.79 -1.10
CA THR A 106 8.03 -24.81 -1.29
C THR A 106 8.40 -23.36 -1.64
N ILE A 107 9.27 -23.14 -2.63
CA ILE A 107 9.05 -22.22 -3.79
C ILE A 107 10.36 -22.25 -4.60
N GLU A 108 10.37 -23.05 -5.65
CA GLU A 108 11.38 -22.94 -6.70
C GLU A 108 11.05 -21.64 -7.46
N ASP A 109 11.94 -20.64 -7.44
CA ASP A 109 11.71 -19.40 -8.17
C ASP A 109 11.63 -19.73 -9.67
N PRO A 110 10.48 -19.50 -10.35
CA PRO A 110 10.33 -19.79 -11.77
C PRO A 110 11.34 -19.07 -12.67
N TRP A 111 12.00 -18.05 -12.14
CA TRP A 111 12.96 -17.18 -12.83
C TRP A 111 14.43 -17.47 -12.45
N GLU A 112 14.71 -18.30 -11.44
CA GLU A 112 16.06 -18.80 -11.10
C GLU A 112 16.41 -20.10 -11.86
N GLN A 113 15.91 -20.29 -13.08
CA GLN A 113 16.40 -21.38 -13.93
C GLN A 113 17.82 -21.07 -14.39
N HIS A 114 18.81 -21.63 -13.70
CA HIS A 114 20.16 -21.73 -14.22
C HIS A 114 20.15 -22.64 -15.46
N ASP A 115 20.26 -22.04 -16.65
CA ASP A 115 20.52 -22.76 -17.91
C ASP A 115 21.85 -23.52 -17.76
N PRO A 116 21.86 -24.87 -17.71
CA PRO A 116 23.09 -25.63 -17.59
C PRO A 116 23.71 -25.76 -18.99
N ARG A 117 24.76 -24.98 -19.24
CA ARG A 117 25.72 -25.24 -20.33
C ARG A 117 27.06 -25.64 -19.77
#